data_AF-A0A350H531-F1
#
_entry.id   AF-A0A350H531-F1
#
_cell.length_a   1.000
_cell.length_b   1.000
_cell.length_c   1.000
_cell.angle_alpha   90.00
_cell.angle_beta   90.00
_cell.angle_gamma   90.00
#
_symmetry.space_group_name_H-M   'P 1'
#
loop_
_entity.id
_entity.type
_entity.pdbx_description
1 polymer ?
#
loop_
_entity_poly.entity_id
_entity_poly.type
_entity_poly.pdbx_seq_one_letter_code
_entity_poly.pdbx_strand_id
1 'polypeptide(L)'
;MTIRERIFLRLNELNMTQKEFAEKTGISQSAISEWKSKKTNPTTDKVMVICQVLKVSPEWLLSGIEKEGKRGNEPNFMVIDKESEIGVFIKDYNKLSHDSRERLMGYMKALKDLDNPVSWKKGR
;
A
#
# COMPACT_ATOMS: atom_id res chain seq x y z
N MET A 1 -0.13 2.98 20.06
CA MET A 1 -1.36 2.22 19.74
C MET A 1 -1.02 0.76 19.56
N THR A 2 -1.75 -0.13 20.22
CA THR A 2 -1.70 -1.60 20.07
C THR A 2 -2.64 -2.08 18.94
N ILE A 3 -2.55 -3.37 18.56
CA ILE A 3 -3.42 -3.97 17.54
C ILE A 3 -4.90 -3.84 17.95
N ARG A 4 -5.25 -4.22 19.19
CA ARG A 4 -6.62 -4.07 19.70
C ARG A 4 -7.11 -2.61 19.63
N GLU A 5 -6.28 -1.63 19.97
CA GLU A 5 -6.65 -0.21 19.95
C GLU A 5 -6.93 0.25 18.52
N ARG A 6 -6.14 -0.21 17.54
CA ARG A 6 -6.39 0.05 16.11
C ARG A 6 -7.69 -0.57 15.61
N ILE A 7 -8.01 -1.79 16.04
CA ILE A 7 -9.28 -2.44 15.69
C ILE A 7 -10.46 -1.59 16.17
N PHE A 8 -10.47 -1.22 17.46
CA PHE A 8 -11.58 -0.45 18.03
C PHE A 8 -11.66 0.98 17.48
N LEU A 9 -10.52 1.62 17.21
CA LEU A 9 -10.49 2.89 16.50
C LEU A 9 -11.21 2.76 15.15
N ARG A 10 -10.83 1.75 14.36
CA ARG A 10 -11.38 1.57 13.02
C ARG A 10 -12.85 1.16 13.02
N LEU A 11 -13.30 0.39 14.01
CA LEU A 11 -14.72 0.10 14.21
C LEU A 11 -15.52 1.37 14.46
N ASN A 12 -15.00 2.29 15.29
CA ASN A 12 -15.66 3.57 15.55
C ASN A 12 -15.74 4.44 14.28
N GLU A 13 -14.65 4.54 13.52
CA GLU A 13 -14.61 5.30 12.25
C GLU A 13 -15.59 4.74 11.20
N LEU A 14 -15.78 3.43 11.19
CA LEU A 14 -16.72 2.76 10.29
C LEU A 14 -18.16 2.72 10.83
N ASN A 15 -18.41 3.26 12.03
CA ASN A 15 -19.68 3.11 12.77
C ASN A 15 -20.14 1.64 12.86
N MET A 16 -19.19 0.71 12.95
CA MET A 16 -19.44 -0.74 12.95
C MET A 16 -19.54 -1.25 14.38
N THR A 17 -20.62 -1.97 14.69
CA THR A 17 -20.80 -2.57 16.01
C THR A 17 -19.91 -3.81 16.20
N GLN A 18 -19.60 -4.20 17.44
CA GLN A 18 -18.88 -5.44 17.71
C GLN A 18 -19.63 -6.69 17.21
N LYS A 19 -20.97 -6.66 17.24
CA LYS A 19 -21.82 -7.73 16.74
C LYS A 19 -21.67 -7.87 15.22
N GLU A 20 -21.80 -6.77 14.49
CA GLU A 20 -21.61 -6.75 13.04
C GLU A 20 -20.20 -7.18 12.64
N PHE A 21 -19.19 -6.71 13.38
CA PHE A 21 -17.81 -7.11 13.16
C PHE A 21 -17.59 -8.61 13.40
N ALA A 22 -18.20 -9.17 14.44
CA ALA A 22 -18.18 -10.61 14.73
C ALA A 22 -18.80 -11.42 13.57
N GLU A 23 -19.97 -11.00 13.09
CA GLU A 23 -20.67 -11.63 11.97
C GLU A 23 -19.84 -11.60 10.68
N LYS A 24 -19.20 -10.45 10.38
CA LYS A 24 -18.38 -10.29 9.17
C LYS A 24 -17.04 -11.03 9.22
N THR A 25 -16.44 -11.16 10.40
CA THR A 25 -15.13 -11.82 10.55
C THR A 25 -15.23 -13.30 10.90
N GLY A 26 -16.39 -13.78 11.34
CA GLY A 26 -16.55 -15.11 11.94
C GLY A 26 -15.91 -15.26 13.32
N ILE A 27 -15.38 -14.17 13.89
CA ILE A 27 -14.77 -14.17 15.23
C ILE A 27 -15.89 -13.97 16.25
N SER A 28 -15.91 -14.77 17.32
CA SER A 28 -16.95 -14.63 18.33
C SER A 28 -16.95 -13.24 18.97
N GLN A 29 -18.14 -12.69 19.20
CA GLN A 29 -18.31 -11.42 19.91
C GLN A 29 -17.69 -11.47 21.31
N SER A 30 -17.66 -12.64 21.96
CA SER A 30 -16.97 -12.85 23.24
C SER A 30 -15.46 -12.62 23.14
N ALA A 31 -14.81 -13.13 22.09
CA ALA A 31 -13.38 -12.92 21.88
C ALA A 31 -13.05 -11.44 21.60
N ILE A 32 -13.89 -10.76 20.82
CA ILE A 32 -13.74 -9.32 20.56
C ILE A 32 -13.87 -8.50 21.86
N SER A 33 -14.86 -8.83 22.69
CA SER A 33 -15.05 -8.18 24.00
C SER A 33 -13.86 -8.43 24.94
N GLU A 34 -13.29 -9.63 24.91
CA GLU A 34 -12.11 -10.00 25.68
C GLU A 34 -10.86 -9.19 25.31
N TRP A 35 -10.66 -8.86 24.03
CA TRP A 35 -9.56 -7.98 23.61
C TRP A 35 -9.61 -6.63 24.30
N LYS A 36 -10.82 -6.10 24.54
CA LYS A 36 -11.02 -4.83 25.23
C LYS A 36 -10.81 -4.97 26.74
N SER A 37 -11.44 -5.97 27.38
CA SER A 37 -11.45 -6.11 28.84
C SER A 37 -10.13 -6.64 29.39
N LYS A 38 -9.55 -7.67 28.77
CA LYS A 38 -8.29 -8.30 29.19
C LYS A 38 -7.06 -7.71 28.51
N LYS A 39 -7.24 -6.68 27.67
CA LYS A 39 -6.15 -6.05 26.92
C LYS A 39 -5.38 -7.05 26.05
N THR A 40 -6.04 -8.08 25.52
CA THR A 40 -5.44 -9.07 24.61
C THR A 40 -5.55 -8.61 23.15
N ASN A 41 -4.78 -9.24 22.26
CA ASN A 41 -4.82 -9.00 20.83
C ASN A 41 -5.41 -10.22 20.11
N PRO A 42 -5.94 -10.06 18.88
CA PRO A 42 -6.26 -11.20 18.03
C PRO A 42 -5.01 -12.06 17.78
N THR A 43 -5.24 -13.35 17.57
CA THR A 43 -4.24 -14.30 17.09
C THR A 43 -3.90 -14.02 15.63
N THR A 44 -2.70 -14.41 15.19
CA THR A 44 -2.17 -14.08 13.86
C THR A 44 -3.03 -14.61 12.70
N ASP A 45 -3.67 -15.76 12.86
CA ASP A 45 -4.60 -16.37 11.90
C ASP A 45 -5.81 -15.47 11.57
N LYS A 46 -6.17 -14.56 12.48
CA LYS A 46 -7.31 -13.65 12.33
C LYS A 46 -6.94 -12.33 11.63
N VAL A 47 -5.65 -12.06 11.45
CA VAL A 47 -5.17 -10.75 10.96
C VAL A 47 -5.76 -10.42 9.59
N MET A 48 -5.70 -11.36 8.64
CA MET A 48 -6.13 -11.11 7.26
C MET A 48 -7.65 -10.85 7.16
N VAL A 49 -8.48 -11.61 7.87
CA VAL A 49 -9.94 -11.40 7.86
C VAL A 49 -10.33 -10.09 8.54
N ILE A 50 -9.63 -9.72 9.63
CA ILE A 50 -9.81 -8.42 10.28
C ILE A 50 -9.47 -7.28 9.31
N CYS A 51 -8.32 -7.36 8.63
CA CYS A 51 -7.90 -6.38 7.62
C CYS A 51 -8.93 -6.21 6.50
N GLN A 52 -9.46 -7.32 5.98
CA GLN A 52 -10.47 -7.32 4.93
C GLN A 52 -11.75 -6.59 5.36
N VAL A 53 -12.27 -6.90 6.56
CA VAL A 53 -13.50 -6.30 7.07
C VAL A 53 -13.33 -4.82 7.44
N LEU A 54 -12.18 -4.46 8.02
CA LEU A 54 -11.87 -3.09 8.42
C LEU A 54 -11.33 -2.20 7.29
N LYS A 55 -11.10 -2.78 6.11
CA LYS A 55 -10.52 -2.11 4.92
C LYS A 55 -9.18 -1.43 5.23
N VAL A 56 -8.30 -2.14 5.93
CA VAL A 56 -6.95 -1.69 6.29
C VAL A 56 -5.90 -2.71 5.86
N SER A 57 -4.66 -2.28 5.70
CA SER A 57 -3.56 -3.21 5.40
C SER A 57 -3.07 -3.94 6.67
N PRO A 58 -2.49 -5.16 6.53
CA PRO A 58 -1.86 -5.85 7.65
C PRO A 58 -0.75 -5.02 8.31
N GLU A 59 0.03 -4.28 7.53
CA GLU A 59 1.11 -3.43 8.03
C GLU A 59 0.55 -2.35 8.96
N TRP A 60 -0.53 -1.68 8.57
CA TRP A 60 -1.19 -0.69 9.43
C TRP A 60 -1.73 -1.34 10.70
N LEU A 61 -2.41 -2.48 10.58
CA LEU A 61 -2.99 -3.17 11.73
C LEU A 61 -1.92 -3.64 12.72
N LEU A 62 -0.77 -4.10 12.25
CA LEU A 62 0.30 -4.66 13.09
C LEU A 62 1.25 -3.58 13.63
N SER A 63 1.62 -2.59 12.82
CA SER A 63 2.65 -1.59 13.15
C SER A 63 2.10 -0.20 13.46
N GLY A 64 0.89 0.14 12.99
CA GLY A 64 0.34 1.50 13.06
C GLY A 64 0.97 2.48 12.08
N ILE A 65 1.72 1.98 11.10
CA ILE A 65 2.31 2.78 10.02
C ILE A 65 1.32 2.78 8.85
N GLU A 66 0.76 3.94 8.52
CA GLU A 66 0.13 4.16 7.22
C GLU A 66 1.22 4.21 6.14
N LYS A 67 0.91 3.82 4.90
CA LYS A 67 1.84 3.89 3.75
C LYS A 67 2.42 5.29 3.51
N GLU A 68 1.95 6.32 4.20
CA GLU A 68 2.51 7.68 4.19
C GLU A 68 3.76 7.84 5.08
N GLY A 69 4.03 6.90 5.98
CA GLY A 69 5.21 6.90 6.83
C GLY A 69 6.44 6.34 6.11
N LYS A 70 7.43 7.20 5.82
CA LYS A 70 8.79 6.90 5.33
C LYS A 70 9.62 6.02 6.30
N ARG A 71 9.09 4.88 6.76
CA ARG A 71 9.76 3.94 7.67
C ARG A 71 9.77 2.49 7.17
N GLY A 72 9.01 2.16 6.13
CA GLY A 72 9.40 1.05 5.27
C GLY A 72 10.49 1.56 4.33
N ASN A 73 11.55 0.79 4.08
CA ASN A 73 12.33 1.02 2.86
C ASN A 73 11.32 1.06 1.72
N GLU A 74 11.17 2.21 1.04
CA GLU A 74 10.44 2.21 -0.21
C GLU A 74 11.06 1.08 -1.04
N PRO A 75 10.27 0.08 -1.47
CA PRO A 75 10.84 -0.99 -2.26
C PRO A 75 11.55 -0.34 -3.44
N ASN A 76 12.86 -0.57 -3.57
CA ASN A 76 13.66 -0.06 -4.69
C ASN A 76 13.33 -0.82 -6.00
N PHE A 77 12.09 -1.31 -6.11
CA PHE A 77 11.58 -2.08 -7.23
C PHE A 77 10.08 -1.77 -7.39
N MET A 78 9.66 -1.68 -8.64
CA MET A 78 8.25 -1.57 -9.01
C MET A 78 7.73 -2.95 -9.41
N VAL A 79 6.52 -3.30 -8.97
CA VAL A 79 5.82 -4.49 -9.46
C VAL A 79 5.07 -4.09 -10.72
N ILE A 80 5.39 -4.75 -11.84
CA ILE A 80 4.85 -4.44 -13.16
C ILE A 80 4.28 -5.73 -13.77
N ASP A 81 3.04 -5.67 -14.24
CA ASP A 81 2.46 -6.75 -15.04
C ASP A 81 3.20 -6.85 -16.38
N LYS A 82 3.69 -8.05 -16.69
CA LYS A 82 4.47 -8.34 -17.89
C LYS A 82 3.68 -8.12 -19.19
N GLU A 83 2.36 -8.19 -19.13
CA GLU A 83 1.49 -8.01 -20.31
C GLU A 83 0.90 -6.59 -20.39
N SER A 84 1.17 -5.73 -19.39
CA SER A 84 0.86 -4.30 -19.49
C SER A 84 1.76 -3.61 -20.52
N GLU A 85 1.34 -2.44 -21.00
CA GLU A 85 2.12 -1.58 -21.90
C GLU A 85 3.55 -1.33 -21.37
N ILE A 86 3.68 -1.00 -20.09
CA ILE A 86 4.98 -0.78 -19.43
C ILE A 86 5.80 -2.08 -19.38
N GLY A 87 5.15 -3.21 -19.12
CA GLY A 87 5.80 -4.52 -19.11
C GLY A 87 6.38 -4.89 -20.47
N VAL A 88 5.62 -4.68 -21.55
CA VAL A 88 6.05 -4.86 -22.93
C VAL A 88 7.21 -3.92 -23.27
N PHE A 89 7.10 -2.63 -22.91
CA PHE A 89 8.17 -1.66 -23.12
C PHE A 89 9.50 -2.10 -22.48
N ILE A 90 9.48 -2.55 -21.21
CA ILE A 90 10.70 -3.00 -20.52
C ILE A 90 11.29 -4.25 -21.19
N LYS A 91 10.44 -5.21 -21.58
CA LYS A 91 10.88 -6.43 -22.29
C LYS A 91 11.63 -6.07 -23.58
N ASP A 92 11.10 -5.14 -24.37
CA ASP A 92 11.68 -4.79 -25.65
C ASP A 92 12.88 -3.85 -25.52
N TYR A 93 12.85 -2.89 -24.58
CA TYR A 93 14.00 -2.05 -24.24
C TYR A 93 15.24 -2.91 -23.90
N ASN A 94 15.05 -4.00 -23.14
CA ASN A 94 16.11 -4.93 -22.77
C ASN A 94 16.68 -5.77 -23.93
N LYS A 95 16.03 -5.76 -25.10
CA LYS A 95 16.56 -6.40 -26.33
C LYS A 95 17.32 -5.43 -27.23
N LEU A 96 17.20 -4.12 -26.98
CA LEU A 96 17.87 -3.10 -27.80
C LEU A 96 19.37 -3.04 -27.54
N SER A 97 20.10 -2.55 -28.53
CA SER A 97 21.53 -2.21 -28.41
C SER A 97 21.73 -1.04 -27.42
N HIS A 98 22.95 -0.92 -26.90
CA HIS A 98 23.34 0.19 -26.03
C HIS A 98 23.01 1.56 -26.68
N ASP A 99 23.42 1.78 -27.92
CA ASP A 99 23.21 3.05 -28.63
C ASP A 99 21.73 3.37 -28.85
N SER A 100 20.91 2.35 -29.12
CA SER A 100 19.46 2.51 -29.23
C SER A 100 18.81 2.89 -27.90
N ARG A 101 19.27 2.29 -26.79
CA ARG A 101 18.81 2.65 -25.44
C ARG A 101 19.17 4.09 -25.08
N GLU A 102 20.40 4.50 -25.35
CA GLU A 102 20.86 5.88 -25.14
C GLU A 102 20.00 6.90 -25.90
N ARG A 103 19.67 6.60 -27.16
CA ARG A 103 18.77 7.46 -27.96
C ARG A 103 17.38 7.55 -27.35
N LEU A 104 16.78 6.42 -26.94
CA LEU A 104 15.47 6.40 -26.28
C LEU A 104 15.47 7.20 -24.97
N MET A 105 16.54 7.09 -24.18
CA MET A 105 16.71 7.90 -22.96
C MET A 105 16.78 9.39 -23.28
N GLY A 106 17.46 9.76 -24.38
CA GLY A 106 17.47 11.14 -24.88
C GLY A 106 16.06 11.66 -25.23
N TYR A 107 15.27 10.88 -25.97
CA TYR A 107 13.89 11.25 -26.28
C TYR A 107 13.02 11.36 -25.04
N MET A 108 13.14 10.41 -24.10
CA MET A 108 12.39 10.44 -22.83
C MET A 108 12.71 11.71 -22.03
N LYS A 109 13.98 12.12 -21.99
CA LYS A 109 14.39 13.37 -21.32
C LYS A 109 13.77 14.60 -22.00
N ALA A 110 13.86 14.68 -23.32
CA ALA A 110 13.29 15.79 -24.08
C ALA A 110 11.76 15.90 -23.89
N LEU A 111 11.04 14.77 -23.91
CA LEU A 111 9.60 14.74 -23.66
C LEU A 111 9.24 15.18 -22.24
N LYS A 112 9.99 14.71 -21.22
CA LYS A 112 9.82 15.17 -19.83
C LYS A 112 9.99 16.67 -19.68
N ASP A 113 10.95 17.26 -20.39
CA ASP A 113 11.22 18.70 -20.37
C ASP A 113 10.12 19.51 -21.08
N LEU A 114 9.41 18.90 -22.06
CA LEU A 114 8.26 19.50 -22.74
C LEU A 114 6.99 19.42 -21.89
N ASP A 115 6.75 18.29 -21.23
CA ASP A 115 5.60 18.08 -20.35
C ASP A 115 5.69 18.87 -19.04
N ASN A 116 6.88 19.38 -18.70
CA ASN A 116 7.12 20.18 -17.49
C ASN A 116 7.88 21.49 -17.81
N PRO A 117 7.22 22.48 -18.45
CA PRO A 117 7.86 23.63 -19.09
C PRO A 117 8.51 24.67 -18.15
N VAL A 118 8.54 24.44 -16.84
CA VAL A 118 9.08 25.38 -15.83
C VAL A 118 10.62 25.50 -15.89
N SER A 119 11.31 24.53 -16.51
CA SER A 119 12.78 24.50 -16.63
C SER A 119 13.35 25.55 -17.61
N TRP A 120 12.57 26.06 -18.57
CA TRP A 120 13.03 26.95 -19.63
C TRP A 120 13.11 28.44 -19.24
N LYS A 121 12.55 28.84 -18.09
CA LYS A 121 12.45 30.26 -17.67
C LYS A 121 13.57 30.76 -16.74
N LYS A 122 14.58 29.95 -16.43
CA LYS A 122 15.68 30.35 -15.51
C LYS A 122 16.98 30.81 -16.19
N GLY A 123 16.95 31.11 -17.49
CA GLY A 123 18.15 31.41 -18.28
C GLY A 123 18.03 32.60 -19.23
N ARG A 124 17.29 33.65 -18.88
CA ARG A 124 17.41 34.98 -19.52
C ARG A 124 17.36 36.07 -18.47
#